data_AF-A0A5M3W6R6-F1
#
_entry.id   AF-A0A5M3W6R6-F1
#
_cell.length_a   1.000
_cell.length_b   1.000
_cell.length_c   1.000
_cell.angle_alpha   90.00
_cell.angle_beta   90.00
_cell.angle_gamma   90.00
#
_symmetry.space_group_name_H-M   'P 1'
#
loop_
_entity.id
_entity.type
_entity.pdbx_description
1 polymer ?
#
loop_
_entity_poly.entity_id
_entity_poly.type
_entity_poly.pdbx_seq_one_letter_code
_entity_poly.pdbx_strand_id
1 'polypeptide(L)'
;MAAPDLSRLPSGRSAESYGRDPQDWNPFSEPKGQRPLVAYAREQAVLHGFLAEVGPLGGHMDQLTRDDGPDAPGVIVVDPWAVRDAELRESLRRVCRLASRPLPIVVWNMKDEQTARAETELRALLREAIPERPGVPVAAHITSLAAFDRDLPRIFTTALTIYSRSNRLRPEYPLARPRLTAEQDD
;
A
#
# COMPACT_ATOMS: atom_id res chain seq x y z
N MET A 1 -5.09 -2.30 -1.43
CA MET A 1 -5.60 -1.42 -0.36
C MET A 1 -5.55 -2.13 0.97
N ALA A 2 -5.19 -1.41 2.02
CA ALA A 2 -5.27 -1.89 3.39
C ALA A 2 -6.36 -1.09 4.12
N ALA A 3 -7.58 -1.62 4.10
CA ALA A 3 -8.72 -1.06 4.79
C ALA A 3 -9.55 -2.22 5.38
N PRO A 4 -10.21 -2.02 6.53
CA PRO A 4 -11.25 -2.94 6.99
C PRO A 4 -12.39 -3.09 5.97
N ASP A 5 -13.12 -4.19 6.09
CA ASP A 5 -14.45 -4.38 5.50
C ASP A 5 -15.49 -4.55 6.61
N LEU A 6 -16.77 -4.66 6.23
CA LEU A 6 -17.87 -4.82 7.20
C LEU A 6 -17.76 -6.06 8.10
N SER A 7 -17.04 -7.10 7.69
CA SER A 7 -16.83 -8.32 8.49
C SER A 7 -15.64 -8.22 9.45
N ARG A 8 -14.69 -7.31 9.18
CA ARG A 8 -13.44 -7.12 9.92
C ARG A 8 -13.30 -5.72 10.51
N LEU A 9 -14.42 -5.06 10.75
CA LEU A 9 -14.43 -3.71 11.28
C LEU A 9 -13.91 -3.68 12.74
N PRO A 10 -12.97 -2.80 13.10
CA PRO A 10 -12.55 -2.67 14.49
C PRO A 10 -13.70 -2.33 15.44
N SER A 11 -13.64 -2.87 16.67
CA SER A 11 -14.67 -2.60 17.68
C SER A 11 -14.88 -1.10 17.90
N GLY A 12 -16.15 -0.66 17.88
CA GLY A 12 -16.56 0.73 18.05
C GLY A 12 -16.38 1.62 16.81
N ARG A 13 -15.83 1.12 15.70
CA ARG A 13 -15.75 1.87 14.44
C ARG A 13 -17.13 1.94 13.76
N SER A 14 -17.47 3.08 13.17
CA SER A 14 -18.67 3.24 12.33
C SER A 14 -18.49 2.55 10.98
N ALA A 15 -19.56 1.93 10.47
CA ALA A 15 -19.58 1.25 9.18
C ALA A 15 -19.78 2.18 7.97
N GLU A 16 -20.11 3.46 8.18
CA GLU A 16 -20.55 4.39 7.12
C GLU A 16 -19.55 4.59 5.97
N SER A 17 -18.25 4.45 6.25
CA SER A 17 -17.17 4.59 5.26
C SER A 17 -16.77 3.26 4.62
N TYR A 18 -17.42 2.14 4.95
CA TYR A 18 -16.98 0.80 4.59
C TYR A 18 -18.06 0.03 3.84
N GLY A 19 -17.62 -0.90 2.98
CA GLY A 19 -18.49 -1.85 2.30
C GLY A 19 -18.06 -3.29 2.52
N ARG A 20 -18.54 -4.17 1.65
CA ARG A 20 -18.34 -5.62 1.79
C ARG A 20 -16.92 -6.03 1.45
N ASP A 21 -16.26 -5.28 0.58
CA ASP A 21 -14.85 -5.44 0.23
C ASP A 21 -14.05 -4.24 0.75
N PRO A 22 -12.78 -4.41 1.13
CA PRO A 22 -11.88 -3.27 1.39
C PRO A 22 -11.87 -2.24 0.26
N GLN A 23 -12.15 -2.64 -0.99
CA GLN A 23 -12.27 -1.78 -2.16
C GLN A 23 -13.42 -0.79 -2.12
N ASP A 24 -14.45 -1.05 -1.32
CA ASP A 24 -15.61 -0.18 -1.17
C ASP A 24 -15.33 1.01 -0.22
N TRP A 25 -14.18 1.02 0.45
CA TRP A 25 -13.83 2.03 1.43
C TRP A 25 -13.83 3.45 0.84
N ASN A 26 -14.57 4.35 1.49
CA ASN A 26 -14.69 5.75 1.15
C ASN A 26 -14.56 6.63 2.41
N PRO A 27 -13.36 7.18 2.68
CA PRO A 27 -13.16 8.05 3.83
C PRO A 27 -13.71 9.47 3.64
N PHE A 28 -14.05 9.89 2.41
CA PHE A 28 -14.45 11.26 2.09
C PHE A 28 -15.87 11.33 1.53
N SER A 29 -16.83 10.76 2.25
CA SER A 29 -18.26 10.82 1.91
C SER A 29 -18.80 12.26 1.94
N GLU A 30 -18.46 13.07 0.93
CA GLU A 30 -19.10 14.36 0.66
C GLU A 30 -20.44 14.14 -0.05
N PRO A 31 -21.40 15.11 0.01
CA PRO A 31 -22.82 14.85 -0.25
C PRO A 31 -23.21 14.42 -1.68
N LYS A 32 -22.25 14.31 -2.62
CA LYS A 32 -22.51 14.10 -4.04
C LYS A 32 -21.86 12.87 -4.66
N GLY A 33 -21.34 11.93 -3.87
CA GLY A 33 -20.92 10.64 -4.44
C GLY A 33 -20.33 9.65 -3.44
N GLN A 34 -20.94 8.48 -3.34
CA GLN A 34 -20.44 7.31 -2.60
C GLN A 34 -19.36 6.56 -3.40
N ARG A 35 -18.48 7.26 -4.11
CA ARG A 35 -17.47 6.57 -4.93
C ARG A 35 -16.31 6.13 -4.05
N PRO A 36 -15.90 4.85 -4.08
CA PRO A 36 -14.76 4.38 -3.30
C PRO A 36 -13.46 5.08 -3.69
N LEU A 37 -12.58 5.31 -2.72
CA LEU A 37 -11.33 6.05 -2.93
C LEU A 37 -10.44 5.39 -3.99
N VAL A 38 -10.49 4.07 -4.06
CA VAL A 38 -9.67 3.31 -4.99
C VAL A 38 -10.07 3.47 -6.44
N ALA A 39 -11.34 3.78 -6.70
CA ALA A 39 -11.80 4.08 -8.04
C ALA A 39 -11.19 5.39 -8.55
N TYR A 40 -10.98 6.38 -7.66
CA TYR A 40 -10.24 7.60 -7.98
C TYR A 40 -8.77 7.31 -8.27
N ALA A 41 -8.12 6.50 -7.42
CA ALA A 41 -6.72 6.11 -7.62
C ALA A 41 -6.50 5.42 -8.97
N ARG A 42 -7.40 4.51 -9.35
CA ARG A 42 -7.35 3.81 -10.65
C ARG A 42 -7.49 4.77 -11.82
N GLU A 43 -8.46 5.68 -11.76
CA GLU A 43 -8.67 6.67 -12.82
C GLU A 43 -7.46 7.59 -13.00
N GLN A 44 -6.90 8.09 -11.90
CA GLN A 44 -5.68 8.90 -11.92
C GLN A 44 -4.50 8.11 -12.49
N ALA A 45 -4.34 6.84 -12.13
CA ALA A 45 -3.29 6.01 -12.70
C ALA A 45 -3.41 5.89 -14.23
N VAL A 46 -4.62 5.64 -14.74
CA VAL A 46 -4.89 5.59 -16.19
C VAL A 46 -4.61 6.92 -16.88
N LEU A 47 -5.06 8.04 -16.29
CA LEU A 47 -4.80 9.38 -16.82
C LEU A 47 -3.30 9.71 -16.91
N HIS A 48 -2.48 9.10 -16.04
CA HIS A 48 -1.03 9.23 -16.03
C HIS A 48 -0.29 8.13 -16.80
N GLY A 49 -1.01 7.33 -17.61
CA GLY A 49 -0.42 6.34 -18.51
C GLY A 49 -0.09 4.99 -17.87
N PHE A 50 -0.61 4.70 -16.68
CA PHE A 50 -0.44 3.42 -16.01
C PHE A 50 -1.66 2.51 -16.24
N LEU A 51 -1.39 1.20 -16.38
CA LEU A 51 -2.40 0.17 -16.18
C LEU A 51 -2.38 -0.22 -14.70
N ALA A 52 -3.44 0.13 -13.96
CA ALA A 52 -3.51 -0.13 -12.53
C ALA A 52 -4.36 -1.37 -12.24
N GLU A 53 -3.72 -2.37 -11.63
CA GLU A 53 -4.42 -3.43 -10.92
C GLU A 53 -4.76 -2.96 -9.50
N VAL A 54 -6.00 -3.17 -9.10
CA VAL A 54 -6.53 -2.73 -7.81
C VAL A 54 -7.10 -3.94 -7.09
N GLY A 55 -6.73 -4.10 -5.82
CA GLY A 55 -7.29 -5.14 -4.96
C GLY A 55 -6.98 -4.93 -3.47
N PRO A 56 -7.56 -5.75 -2.59
CA PRO A 56 -7.20 -5.78 -1.17
C PRO A 56 -5.75 -6.23 -0.99
N LEU A 57 -5.09 -5.77 0.08
CA LEU A 57 -3.67 -6.08 0.34
C LEU A 57 -3.44 -7.59 0.39
N GLY A 58 -4.34 -8.33 1.06
CA GLY A 58 -4.27 -9.79 1.17
C GLY A 58 -4.18 -10.50 -0.18
N GLY A 59 -4.95 -10.05 -1.18
CA GLY A 59 -4.92 -10.64 -2.53
C GLY A 59 -3.64 -10.39 -3.32
N HIS A 60 -2.86 -9.38 -2.91
CA HIS A 60 -1.59 -9.00 -3.55
C HIS A 60 -0.35 -9.50 -2.79
N MET A 61 -0.52 -10.14 -1.63
CA MET A 61 0.60 -10.51 -0.75
C MET A 61 1.60 -11.45 -1.44
N ASP A 62 1.12 -12.45 -2.17
CA ASP A 62 1.98 -13.43 -2.83
C ASP A 62 2.86 -12.75 -3.89
N GLN A 63 2.28 -11.90 -4.74
CA GLN A 63 3.02 -11.14 -5.75
C GLN A 63 4.01 -10.15 -5.13
N LEU A 64 3.60 -9.43 -4.09
CA LEU A 64 4.44 -8.42 -3.43
C LEU A 64 5.63 -9.06 -2.69
N THR A 65 5.48 -10.28 -2.19
CA THR A 65 6.49 -10.95 -1.35
C THR A 65 7.31 -12.01 -2.06
N ARG A 66 7.22 -12.10 -3.39
CA ARG A 66 8.07 -13.00 -4.18
C ARG A 66 9.56 -12.74 -3.93
N ASP A 67 10.38 -13.77 -4.08
CA ASP A 67 11.84 -13.65 -3.88
C ASP A 67 12.50 -12.78 -4.96
N ASP A 68 11.99 -12.86 -6.18
CA ASP A 68 12.31 -11.93 -7.28
C ASP A 68 11.49 -10.63 -7.19
N GLY A 69 10.83 -10.36 -6.05
CA GLY A 69 9.96 -9.23 -5.70
C GLY A 69 8.90 -8.84 -6.73
N PRO A 70 8.31 -7.62 -6.62
CA PRO A 70 7.16 -7.27 -7.45
C PRO A 70 7.55 -7.06 -8.92
N ASP A 71 6.63 -7.35 -9.82
CA ASP A 71 6.80 -7.18 -11.27
C ASP A 71 6.52 -5.74 -11.75
N ALA A 72 5.94 -4.91 -10.89
CA ALA A 72 5.50 -3.56 -11.22
C ALA A 72 5.66 -2.60 -10.02
N PRO A 73 5.73 -1.28 -10.26
CA PRO A 73 5.66 -0.30 -9.19
C PRO A 73 4.29 -0.38 -8.48
N GLY A 74 4.30 -0.26 -7.16
CA GLY A 74 3.10 -0.37 -6.35
C GLY A 74 2.90 0.81 -5.40
N VAL A 75 1.64 1.09 -5.10
CA VAL A 75 1.20 2.02 -4.06
C VAL A 75 0.20 1.28 -3.18
N ILE A 76 0.29 1.47 -1.85
CA ILE A 76 -0.72 0.96 -0.93
C ILE A 76 -1.47 2.14 -0.34
N VAL A 77 -2.75 2.26 -0.65
CA VAL A 77 -3.65 3.16 0.09
C VAL A 77 -4.08 2.47 1.37
N VAL A 78 -3.87 3.14 2.49
CA VAL A 78 -4.02 2.64 3.86
C VAL A 78 -5.05 3.48 4.60
N ASP A 79 -6.06 2.81 5.13
CA ASP A 79 -6.92 3.33 6.18
C ASP A 79 -6.16 3.29 7.52
N PRO A 80 -6.05 4.40 8.26
CA PRO A 80 -5.53 4.41 9.62
C PRO A 80 -6.14 3.32 10.51
N TRP A 81 -7.41 2.98 10.36
CA TRP A 81 -8.08 1.96 11.18
C TRP A 81 -7.66 0.53 10.88
N ALA A 82 -7.03 0.27 9.72
CA ALA A 82 -6.57 -1.07 9.35
C ALA A 82 -5.56 -1.65 10.35
N VAL A 83 -4.81 -0.80 11.06
CA VAL A 83 -3.78 -1.26 12.02
C VAL A 83 -4.36 -1.76 13.35
N ARG A 84 -5.66 -1.59 13.60
CA ARG A 84 -6.34 -2.22 14.74
C ARG A 84 -6.70 -3.68 14.47
N ASP A 85 -6.79 -4.08 13.20
CA ASP A 85 -6.85 -5.48 12.82
C ASP A 85 -5.43 -6.06 12.83
N ALA A 86 -5.22 -7.12 13.63
CA ALA A 86 -3.89 -7.68 13.84
C ALA A 86 -3.28 -8.29 12.57
N GLU A 87 -4.09 -8.92 11.72
CA GLU A 87 -3.60 -9.55 10.48
C GLU A 87 -3.31 -8.52 9.40
N LEU A 88 -4.15 -7.49 9.27
CA LEU A 88 -3.88 -6.37 8.35
C LEU A 88 -2.65 -5.59 8.79
N ARG A 89 -2.49 -5.35 10.10
CA ARG A 89 -1.29 -4.73 10.67
C ARG A 89 -0.03 -5.54 10.35
N GLU A 90 -0.07 -6.86 10.52
CA GLU A 90 1.08 -7.72 10.22
C GLU A 90 1.39 -7.77 8.72
N SER A 91 0.34 -7.81 7.87
CA SER A 91 0.49 -7.77 6.42
C SER A 91 1.15 -6.47 5.95
N LEU A 92 0.71 -5.32 6.48
CA LEU A 92 1.34 -4.03 6.25
C LEU A 92 2.81 -4.03 6.70
N ARG A 93 3.09 -4.55 7.91
CA ARG A 93 4.44 -4.66 8.45
C ARG A 93 5.35 -5.48 7.55
N ARG A 94 4.88 -6.64 7.06
CA ARG A 94 5.65 -7.51 6.17
C ARG A 94 5.98 -6.80 4.86
N VAL A 95 4.98 -6.19 4.20
CA VAL A 95 5.19 -5.53 2.91
C VAL A 95 6.04 -4.28 3.02
N CYS A 96 5.81 -3.42 4.03
CA CYS A 96 6.59 -2.21 4.22
C CYS A 96 8.05 -2.50 4.64
N ARG A 97 8.37 -3.74 5.00
CA ARG A 97 9.74 -4.18 5.29
C ARG A 97 10.53 -4.65 4.08
N LEU A 98 9.88 -4.88 2.93
CA LEU A 98 10.55 -5.29 1.71
C LEU A 98 11.50 -4.19 1.19
N ALA A 99 12.56 -4.61 0.49
CA ALA A 99 13.50 -3.69 -0.13
C ALA A 99 12.86 -2.93 -1.32
N SER A 100 12.09 -3.64 -2.15
CA SER A 100 11.25 -3.07 -3.20
C SER A 100 9.79 -3.02 -2.74
N ARG A 101 9.52 -2.20 -1.71
CA ARG A 101 8.16 -2.07 -1.18
C ARG A 101 7.32 -1.13 -2.05
N PRO A 102 6.01 -1.38 -2.16
CA PRO A 102 5.08 -0.37 -2.63
C PRO A 102 5.07 0.83 -1.69
N LEU A 103 4.79 2.03 -2.23
CA LEU A 103 4.79 3.28 -1.47
C LEU A 103 3.46 3.43 -0.69
N PRO A 104 3.48 3.49 0.66
CA PRO A 104 2.25 3.67 1.42
C PRO A 104 1.71 5.10 1.35
N ILE A 105 0.39 5.23 1.24
CA ILE A 105 -0.40 6.46 1.38
C ILE A 105 -1.39 6.22 2.52
N VAL A 106 -1.26 6.94 3.62
CA VAL A 106 -2.20 6.89 4.74
C VAL A 106 -3.20 8.03 4.61
N VAL A 107 -4.49 7.70 4.64
CA VAL A 107 -5.57 8.67 4.39
C VAL A 107 -6.26 9.03 5.71
N TRP A 108 -6.05 10.25 6.17
CA TRP A 108 -6.56 10.78 7.43
C TRP A 108 -7.77 11.69 7.20
N ASN A 109 -8.99 11.17 7.32
CA ASN A 109 -10.16 12.05 7.41
C ASN A 109 -10.32 12.61 8.83
N MET A 110 -9.73 13.78 9.09
CA MET A 110 -9.85 14.44 10.41
C MET A 110 -11.22 15.08 10.67
N LYS A 111 -12.13 15.11 9.68
CA LYS A 111 -13.53 15.51 9.90
C LYS A 111 -14.35 14.39 10.54
N ASP A 112 -13.88 13.15 10.46
CA ASP A 112 -14.48 12.02 11.17
C ASP A 112 -14.04 12.05 12.64
N GLU A 113 -14.99 12.28 13.53
CA GLU A 113 -14.75 12.39 14.97
C GLU A 113 -14.10 11.15 15.57
N GLN A 114 -14.43 9.96 15.09
CA GLN A 114 -13.82 8.73 15.62
C GLN A 114 -12.34 8.70 15.26
N THR A 115 -11.99 9.04 14.01
CA THR A 115 -10.60 9.11 13.54
C THR A 115 -9.83 10.19 14.29
N ALA A 116 -10.42 11.37 14.49
CA ALA A 116 -9.81 12.45 15.25
C ALA A 116 -9.53 12.07 16.71
N ARG A 117 -10.48 11.41 17.38
CA ARG A 117 -10.30 10.94 18.77
C ARG A 117 -9.25 9.83 18.91
N ALA A 118 -9.13 8.95 17.91
CA ALA A 118 -8.20 7.83 17.92
C ALA A 118 -6.81 8.17 17.32
N GLU A 119 -6.60 9.40 16.85
CA GLU A 119 -5.42 9.78 16.04
C GLU A 119 -4.10 9.36 16.68
N THR A 120 -3.88 9.70 17.95
CA THR A 120 -2.62 9.41 18.67
C THR A 120 -2.31 7.92 18.68
N GLU A 121 -3.31 7.09 18.99
CA GLU A 121 -3.17 5.63 19.03
C GLU A 121 -2.92 5.06 17.61
N LEU A 122 -3.73 5.47 16.63
CA LEU A 122 -3.61 5.01 15.26
C LEU A 122 -2.25 5.39 14.66
N ARG A 123 -1.72 6.59 14.98
CA ARG A 123 -0.37 7.00 14.57
C ARG A 123 0.71 6.12 15.19
N ALA A 124 0.59 5.77 16.48
CA ALA A 124 1.55 4.88 17.13
C ALA A 124 1.58 3.51 16.44
N LEU A 125 0.41 2.90 16.25
CA LEU A 125 0.27 1.61 15.57
C LEU A 125 0.73 1.65 14.10
N LEU A 126 0.47 2.74 13.39
CA LEU A 126 0.95 2.93 12.02
C LEU A 126 2.47 3.03 11.94
N ARG A 127 3.15 3.66 12.90
CA ARG A 127 4.62 3.71 12.93
C ARG A 127 5.23 2.32 13.12
N GLU A 128 4.57 1.46 13.89
CA GLU A 128 4.99 0.06 14.06
C GLU A 128 4.78 -0.76 12.78
N ALA A 129 3.65 -0.55 12.09
CA ALA A 129 3.29 -1.25 10.86
C ALA A 129 4.05 -0.72 9.63
N ILE A 130 4.38 0.56 9.59
CA ILE A 130 5.02 1.25 8.47
C ILE A 130 6.28 1.94 9.01
N PRO A 131 7.35 1.17 9.27
CA PRO A 131 8.55 1.71 9.88
C PRO A 131 9.26 2.68 8.93
N GLU A 132 9.63 3.85 9.45
CA GLU A 132 10.52 4.78 8.76
C GLU A 132 11.89 4.12 8.53
N ARG A 133 12.50 4.44 7.39
CA ARG A 133 13.83 3.93 7.05
C ARG A 133 14.67 5.03 6.39
N PRO A 134 15.96 5.16 6.74
CA PRO A 134 16.86 6.09 6.06
C PRO A 134 16.86 5.85 4.55
N GLY A 135 16.74 6.93 3.78
CA GLY A 135 16.80 6.88 2.31
C GLY A 135 15.56 6.28 1.62
N VAL A 136 14.53 5.87 2.36
CA VAL A 136 13.28 5.37 1.79
C VAL A 136 12.13 6.33 2.10
N PRO A 137 11.30 6.73 1.12
CA PRO A 137 10.20 7.64 1.37
C PRO A 137 9.26 7.16 2.48
N VAL A 138 8.90 8.10 3.36
CA VAL A 138 7.89 7.95 4.41
C VAL A 138 6.51 7.84 3.76
N ALA A 139 5.54 7.28 4.50
CA ALA A 139 4.15 7.28 4.06
C ALA A 139 3.68 8.68 3.69
N ALA A 140 3.03 8.80 2.52
CA ALA A 140 2.33 10.03 2.18
C ALA A 140 1.08 10.14 3.07
N HIS A 141 0.81 11.34 3.60
CA HIS A 141 -0.39 11.59 4.40
C HIS A 141 -1.35 12.47 3.61
N ILE A 142 -2.56 11.95 3.38
CA ILE A 142 -3.59 12.65 2.62
C ILE A 142 -4.79 12.89 3.52
N THR A 143 -5.28 14.13 3.55
CA THR A 143 -6.35 14.54 4.47
C THR A 143 -7.67 14.93 3.78
N SER A 144 -7.69 14.94 2.45
CA SER A 144 -8.89 15.25 1.66
C SER A 144 -8.81 14.60 0.27
N LEU A 145 -9.97 14.47 -0.39
CA LEU A 145 -10.03 13.99 -1.77
C LEU A 145 -9.24 14.90 -2.73
N ALA A 146 -9.37 16.22 -2.57
CA ALA A 146 -8.63 17.18 -3.39
C ALA A 146 -7.10 17.05 -3.22
N ALA A 147 -6.62 16.78 -2.00
CA ALA A 147 -5.20 16.50 -1.76
C ALA A 147 -4.79 15.17 -2.38
N PHE A 148 -5.65 14.15 -2.33
CA PHE A 148 -5.43 12.86 -2.98
C PHE A 148 -5.19 13.04 -4.49
N ASP A 149 -6.12 13.71 -5.18
CA ASP A 149 -6.03 13.93 -6.63
C ASP A 149 -4.79 14.75 -7.02
N ARG A 150 -4.48 15.81 -6.25
CA ARG A 150 -3.32 16.66 -6.51
C ARG A 150 -1.99 15.93 -6.32
N ASP A 151 -1.88 15.08 -5.29
CA ASP A 151 -0.60 14.52 -4.86
C ASP A 151 -0.30 13.15 -5.49
N LEU A 152 -1.31 12.42 -5.96
CA LEU A 152 -1.17 11.10 -6.60
C LEU A 152 -0.14 11.04 -7.74
N PRO A 153 -0.08 12.00 -8.68
CA PRO A 153 0.87 11.93 -9.79
C PRO A 153 2.33 11.91 -9.33
N ARG A 154 2.64 12.72 -8.32
CA ARG A 154 3.96 12.75 -7.66
C ARG A 154 4.25 11.44 -6.93
N ILE A 155 3.24 10.87 -6.28
CA ILE A 155 3.36 9.59 -5.56
C ILE A 155 3.64 8.45 -6.55
N PHE A 156 2.96 8.39 -7.70
CA PHE A 156 3.23 7.40 -8.75
C PHE A 156 4.65 7.51 -9.29
N THR A 157 5.12 8.73 -9.55
CA THR A 157 6.51 8.97 -10.01
C THR A 157 7.54 8.50 -8.97
N THR A 158 7.23 8.72 -7.69
CA THR A 158 8.08 8.26 -6.58
C THR A 158 8.10 6.73 -6.50
N ALA A 159 6.94 6.08 -6.60
CA ALA A 159 6.82 4.63 -6.62
C ALA A 159 7.61 4.00 -7.79
N LEU A 160 7.52 4.58 -8.99
CA LEU A 160 8.28 4.15 -10.16
C LEU A 160 9.79 4.29 -9.94
N THR A 161 10.23 5.37 -9.28
CA THR A 161 11.65 5.61 -8.97
C THR A 161 12.18 4.58 -7.96
N ILE A 162 11.41 4.28 -6.91
CA ILE A 162 11.75 3.25 -5.92
C ILE A 162 11.88 1.90 -6.64
N TYR A 163 10.86 1.51 -7.41
CA TYR A 163 10.84 0.26 -8.16
C TYR A 163 12.04 0.12 -9.10
N SER A 164 12.32 1.15 -9.91
CA SER A 164 13.44 1.14 -10.88
C SER A 164 14.80 1.00 -10.19
N ARG A 165 15.01 1.63 -9.03
CA ARG A 165 16.25 1.50 -8.26
C ARG A 165 16.42 0.08 -7.73
N SER A 166 15.36 -0.51 -7.17
CA SER A 166 15.42 -1.89 -6.69
C SER A 166 15.61 -2.90 -7.82
N ASN A 167 14.96 -2.69 -8.97
CA ASN A 167 15.06 -3.59 -10.10
C ASN A 167 16.46 -3.57 -10.74
N ARG A 168 17.10 -2.40 -10.83
CA ARG A 168 18.50 -2.27 -11.29
C ARG A 168 19.51 -3.01 -10.43
N LEU A 169 19.21 -3.26 -9.15
CA LEU A 169 20.07 -4.04 -8.26
C LEU A 169 19.91 -5.55 -8.47
N ARG A 170 18.97 -5.98 -9.31
CA ARG A 170 18.83 -7.38 -9.71
C ARG A 170 19.68 -7.61 -10.96
N PRO A 171 20.52 -8.65 -10.98
CA PRO A 171 21.12 -9.09 -12.23
C PRO A 171 19.99 -9.54 -13.17
N GLU A 172 19.96 -9.00 -14.40
CA GLU A 172 18.95 -9.32 -15.43
C GLU A 172 18.99 -10.79 -15.90
N TYR A 173 19.88 -11.63 -15.35
CA TYR A 173 20.07 -13.01 -15.77
C TYR A 173 20.27 -13.93 -14.56
N PRO A 174 19.72 -15.17 -14.59
CA PRO A 174 20.17 -16.19 -13.67
C PRO A 174 21.65 -16.46 -13.99
N LEU A 175 22.54 -16.17 -13.03
CA LEU A 175 23.90 -16.69 -13.06
C LEU A 175 23.78 -18.21 -13.18
N ALA A 176 24.05 -18.74 -14.37
CA ALA A 176 24.22 -20.17 -14.54
C ALA A 176 25.27 -20.59 -13.52
N ARG A 177 24.84 -21.36 -12.51
CA ARG A 177 25.77 -21.90 -11.50
C ARG A 177 26.88 -22.61 -12.28
N PRO A 178 28.16 -22.27 -12.07
CA PRO A 178 29.25 -23.03 -12.67
C PRO A 178 29.07 -24.47 -12.23
N ARG A 179 28.79 -25.37 -13.18
CA ARG A 179 28.93 -26.79 -12.92
C ARG A 179 30.42 -27.02 -12.80
N LEU A 180 30.90 -27.27 -11.58
CA LEU A 180 32.15 -27.97 -11.37
C LEU A 180 31.97 -29.36 -11.97
N THR A 181 32.35 -29.51 -13.24
CA THR A 181 32.66 -30.82 -13.79
C THR A 181 33.86 -31.29 -13.00
N ALA A 182 33.65 -32.25 -12.09
CA ALA A 182 34.74 -33.07 -11.61
C ALA A 182 35.29 -33.81 -12.84
N GLU A 183 36.46 -33.39 -13.32
CA GLU A 183 37.29 -34.23 -14.15
C GLU A 183 37.55 -35.51 -13.36
N GLN A 184 37.11 -36.63 -13.93
CA GLN A 184 37.55 -37.94 -13.49
C GLN A 184 38.96 -38.15 -14.06
N ASP A 185 39.91 -38.37 -13.17
CA ASP A 185 41.23 -38.93 -13.47
C ASP A 185 41.08 -40.25 -14.23
N ASP A 186 41.90 -40.41 -15.27
CA ASP A 186 42.28 -41.70 -15.87
C ASP A 186 43.80 -41.73 -16.06
#